data_AF-A0A660SN61-F1
#
_entry.id   AF-A0A660SN61-F1
#
_cell.length_a   1.000
_cell.length_b   1.000
_cell.length_c   1.000
_cell.angle_alpha   90.00
_cell.angle_beta   90.00
_cell.angle_gamma   90.00
#
_symmetry.space_group_name_H-M   'P 1'
#
loop_
_entity.id
_entity.type
_entity.pdbx_description
1 polymer ?
#
loop_
_entity_poly.entity_id
_entity_poly.type
_entity_poly.pdbx_seq_one_letter_code
_entity_poly.pdbx_strand_id
1 'polypeptide(L)'
;QLSINELDVAIAGDDWIQERILEFELEYGISIAPERIMSLHRGNVRIVGIIDGDNPEETIDDYLIKLCAEKDVLVMVSEMPYLGVGWVREALKRIGKLDEYKEFSVQKYKTPPKIKKGVVIYETWGKTEAKIKNGGADFGIEITQSGSAIRNYGLKIVDTLINSETSIWINPEIKQHPVKKELLQMFLLNLYGCIHAENKVLLVFNVETGKTAGIEQYMESNNLFGNEPTVSSGKSFSEYTIQVECDNRDLPLAKIRFELLKLGATNLDTIPLLSSIPDTNVIGF
;
A
#
# COMPACT_ATOMS: atom_id res chain seq x y z
N GLN A 1 14.42 13.42 6.97
CA GLN A 1 15.60 12.63 7.41
C GLN A 1 16.31 11.97 6.24
N LEU A 2 15.63 11.10 5.47
CA LEU A 2 16.20 10.48 4.25
C LEU A 2 16.84 11.52 3.31
N SER A 3 16.07 12.54 2.92
CA SER A 3 16.50 13.54 1.93
C SER A 3 17.39 14.66 2.46
N ILE A 4 17.75 14.62 3.74
CA ILE A 4 18.73 15.53 4.36
C ILE A 4 19.96 14.76 4.85
N ASN A 5 20.19 13.56 4.31
CA ASN A 5 21.36 12.70 4.54
C ASN A 5 21.54 12.21 6.00
N GLU A 6 20.47 12.20 6.80
CA GLU A 6 20.51 11.62 8.16
C GLU A 6 20.28 10.11 8.16
N LEU A 7 19.50 9.61 7.19
CA LEU A 7 19.17 8.19 7.03
C LEU A 7 19.42 7.77 5.59
N ASP A 8 19.92 6.55 5.40
CA ASP A 8 20.15 5.97 4.08
C ASP A 8 18.91 5.24 3.52
N VAL A 9 18.14 4.60 4.41
CA VAL A 9 16.97 3.75 4.08
C VAL A 9 15.90 3.89 5.15
N ALA A 10 14.62 3.80 4.77
CA ALA A 10 13.47 3.78 5.67
C ALA A 10 12.39 2.80 5.21
N ILE A 11 11.64 2.28 6.18
CA ILE A 11 10.38 1.57 5.96
C ILE A 11 9.26 2.54 6.32
N ALA A 12 8.42 2.92 5.35
CA ALA A 12 7.40 3.94 5.55
C ALA A 12 6.16 3.68 4.67
N GLY A 13 5.03 4.28 5.06
CA GLY A 13 3.87 4.40 4.18
C GLY A 13 4.17 5.38 3.05
N ASP A 14 3.76 5.04 1.82
CA ASP A 14 3.98 5.87 0.64
C ASP A 14 3.30 7.26 0.79
N ASP A 15 2.11 7.29 1.38
CA ASP A 15 1.38 8.50 1.77
C ASP A 15 2.22 9.46 2.64
N TRP A 16 2.85 8.96 3.71
CA TRP A 16 3.68 9.78 4.58
C TRP A 16 4.92 10.33 3.89
N ILE A 17 5.53 9.56 2.98
CA ILE A 17 6.67 10.05 2.19
C ILE A 17 6.20 11.15 1.23
N GLN A 18 5.08 10.95 0.52
CA GLN A 18 4.54 11.97 -0.40
C GLN A 18 4.13 13.25 0.32
N GLU A 19 3.50 13.13 1.50
CA GLU A 19 3.18 14.27 2.36
C GLU A 19 4.41 15.12 2.67
N ARG A 20 5.54 14.49 3.01
CA ARG A 20 6.79 15.21 3.29
C ARG A 20 7.46 15.77 2.03
N ILE A 21 7.38 15.09 0.89
CA ILE A 21 7.87 15.64 -0.39
C ILE A 21 7.14 16.95 -0.72
N LEU A 22 5.80 16.92 -0.63
CA LEU A 22 4.97 18.10 -0.90
C LEU A 22 5.18 19.21 0.14
N GLU A 23 5.32 18.89 1.43
CA GLU A 23 5.68 19.87 2.45
C GLU A 23 6.99 20.59 2.11
N PHE A 24 8.03 19.84 1.76
CA PHE A 24 9.34 20.40 1.43
C PHE A 24 9.28 21.33 0.21
N GLU A 25 8.57 20.91 -0.84
CA GLU A 25 8.42 21.71 -2.04
C GLU A 25 7.58 22.98 -1.79
N LEU A 26 6.42 22.82 -1.13
CA LEU A 26 5.42 23.88 -1.02
C LEU A 26 5.71 24.88 0.09
N GLU A 27 6.22 24.44 1.25
CA GLU A 27 6.46 25.30 2.41
C GLU A 27 7.89 25.87 2.40
N TYR A 28 8.87 25.06 1.98
CA TYR A 28 10.29 25.42 2.06
C TYR A 28 10.93 25.71 0.70
N GLY A 29 10.25 25.42 -0.42
CA GLY A 29 10.82 25.59 -1.76
C GLY A 29 11.99 24.63 -2.02
N ILE A 30 12.08 23.53 -1.28
CA ILE A 30 13.16 22.55 -1.37
C ILE A 30 12.63 21.32 -2.09
N SER A 31 13.21 21.00 -3.25
CA SER A 31 12.91 19.75 -3.93
C SER A 31 13.69 18.60 -3.27
N ILE A 32 12.97 17.58 -2.82
CA ILE A 32 13.54 16.32 -2.36
C ILE A 32 13.04 15.16 -3.22
N ALA A 33 13.89 14.17 -3.46
CA ALA A 33 13.58 13.04 -4.32
C ALA A 33 14.03 11.71 -3.68
N PRO A 34 13.44 11.29 -2.54
CA PRO A 34 13.66 9.94 -2.05
C PRO A 34 13.14 8.93 -3.08
N GLU A 35 13.77 7.76 -3.16
CA GLU A 35 13.44 6.75 -4.16
C GLU A 35 12.76 5.54 -3.50
N ARG A 36 11.59 5.17 -4.02
CA ARG A 36 10.89 3.94 -3.64
C ARG A 36 11.49 2.77 -4.39
N ILE A 37 12.01 1.78 -3.67
CA ILE A 37 12.75 0.66 -4.28
C ILE A 37 12.12 -0.71 -4.07
N MET A 38 11.21 -0.87 -3.12
CA MET A 38 10.55 -2.16 -2.86
C MET A 38 9.19 -1.96 -2.17
N SER A 39 8.15 -2.62 -2.68
CA SER A 39 6.87 -2.75 -1.96
C SER A 39 6.95 -3.84 -0.91
N LEU A 40 6.31 -3.64 0.24
CA LEU A 40 6.12 -4.71 1.23
C LEU A 40 4.73 -5.37 1.14
N HIS A 41 3.83 -4.90 0.26
CA HIS A 41 2.47 -5.41 0.10
C HIS A 41 1.68 -5.48 1.42
N ARG A 42 1.90 -4.50 2.32
CA ARG A 42 1.33 -4.42 3.66
C ARG A 42 0.78 -3.04 3.92
N GLY A 43 -0.21 -2.94 4.81
CA GLY A 43 -0.79 -1.65 5.20
C GLY A 43 -1.53 -0.94 4.07
N ASN A 44 -2.08 -1.67 3.10
CA ASN A 44 -2.81 -1.09 1.97
C ASN A 44 -3.96 -0.20 2.44
N VAL A 45 -3.91 1.06 2.03
CA VAL A 45 -4.90 2.09 2.31
C VAL A 45 -5.04 3.01 1.10
N ARG A 46 -6.11 3.80 1.10
CA ARG A 46 -6.36 4.86 0.13
C ARG A 46 -6.53 6.16 0.87
N ILE A 47 -5.92 7.22 0.36
CA ILE A 47 -6.24 8.57 0.77
C ILE A 47 -7.30 9.09 -0.20
N VAL A 48 -8.45 9.48 0.33
CA VAL A 48 -9.63 9.80 -0.47
C VAL A 48 -10.15 11.19 -0.14
N GLY A 49 -10.65 11.90 -1.16
CA GLY A 49 -11.35 13.16 -0.98
C GLY A 49 -12.77 12.91 -0.51
N ILE A 50 -13.22 13.65 0.50
CA ILE A 50 -14.53 13.47 1.13
C ILE A 50 -15.31 14.78 1.24
N ILE A 51 -16.62 14.69 1.04
CA ILE A 51 -17.58 15.79 1.20
C ILE A 51 -18.81 15.33 2.00
N ASP A 52 -19.67 16.26 2.38
CA ASP A 52 -20.96 15.93 2.99
C ASP A 52 -21.81 15.05 2.05
N GLY A 53 -22.31 13.92 2.55
CA GLY A 53 -23.10 12.98 1.77
C GLY A 53 -24.45 13.52 1.29
N ASP A 54 -24.96 14.58 1.92
CA ASP A 54 -26.19 15.26 1.50
C ASP A 54 -25.98 16.20 0.29
N ASN A 55 -24.73 16.38 -0.14
CA ASN A 55 -24.38 17.19 -1.30
C ASN A 55 -24.72 16.46 -2.62
N PRO A 56 -25.35 17.13 -3.60
CA PRO A 56 -25.70 16.51 -4.87
C PRO A 56 -24.50 16.18 -5.76
N GLU A 57 -23.36 16.87 -5.58
CA GLU A 57 -22.19 16.64 -6.44
C GLU A 57 -21.55 15.27 -6.16
N GLU A 58 -21.08 14.63 -7.22
CA GLU A 58 -20.46 13.30 -7.17
C GLU A 58 -18.94 13.36 -7.37
N THR A 59 -18.43 14.44 -7.94
CA THR A 59 -17.00 14.63 -8.19
C THR A 59 -16.46 15.84 -7.44
N ILE A 60 -15.15 15.83 -7.15
CA ILE A 60 -14.51 17.01 -6.56
C ILE A 60 -14.53 18.20 -7.52
N ASP A 61 -14.44 17.97 -8.84
CA ASP A 61 -14.40 19.04 -9.84
C ASP A 61 -15.73 19.82 -9.86
N ASP A 62 -16.86 19.12 -9.91
CA ASP A 62 -18.20 19.74 -9.86
C ASP A 62 -18.42 20.49 -8.53
N TYR A 63 -17.98 19.88 -7.43
CA TYR A 63 -18.10 20.51 -6.12
C TYR A 63 -17.24 21.77 -5.97
N LEU A 64 -16.01 21.76 -6.50
CA LEU A 64 -15.15 22.94 -6.50
C LEU A 64 -15.68 24.05 -7.40
N ILE A 65 -16.29 23.73 -8.56
CA ILE A 65 -16.95 24.73 -9.41
C ILE A 65 -18.03 25.48 -8.62
N LYS A 66 -18.88 24.74 -7.90
CA LYS A 66 -19.91 25.32 -7.01
C LYS A 66 -19.27 26.17 -5.92
N LEU A 67 -18.30 25.65 -5.18
CA LEU A 67 -17.68 26.38 -4.08
C LEU A 67 -16.97 27.66 -4.55
N CYS A 68 -16.26 27.62 -5.67
CA CYS A 68 -15.59 28.78 -6.25
C CYS A 68 -16.58 29.88 -6.71
N ALA A 69 -17.84 29.54 -6.99
CA ALA A 69 -18.87 30.53 -7.29
C ALA A 69 -19.42 31.22 -6.01
N GLU A 70 -19.32 30.55 -4.86
CA GLU A 70 -19.94 30.97 -3.60
C GLU A 70 -18.94 31.60 -2.61
N LYS A 71 -17.65 31.23 -2.68
CA LYS A 71 -16.67 31.51 -1.63
C LYS A 71 -15.33 31.96 -2.20
N ASP A 72 -14.75 32.99 -1.59
CA ASP A 72 -13.36 33.35 -1.85
C ASP A 72 -12.38 32.41 -1.14
N VAL A 73 -12.74 31.88 0.03
CA VAL A 73 -11.89 30.96 0.80
C VAL A 73 -12.56 29.59 0.90
N LEU A 74 -11.88 28.58 0.36
CA LEU A 74 -12.25 27.18 0.48
C LEU A 74 -11.61 26.58 1.73
N VAL A 75 -12.39 25.88 2.55
CA VAL A 75 -11.93 25.32 3.82
C VAL A 75 -11.85 23.80 3.73
N MET A 76 -10.64 23.29 3.86
CA MET A 76 -10.34 21.86 3.87
C MET A 76 -9.88 21.41 5.26
N VAL A 77 -10.14 20.15 5.61
CA VAL A 77 -9.57 19.48 6.80
C VAL A 77 -8.79 18.24 6.41
N SER A 78 -7.66 17.98 7.08
CA SER A 78 -6.79 16.85 6.77
C SER A 78 -5.81 16.52 7.90
N GLU A 79 -5.47 15.24 8.06
CA GLU A 79 -4.28 14.78 8.80
C GLU A 79 -2.98 14.90 7.97
N MET A 80 -3.11 14.98 6.64
CA MET A 80 -2.03 15.12 5.66
C MET A 80 -2.26 16.40 4.84
N PRO A 81 -1.98 17.57 5.41
CA PRO A 81 -2.37 18.85 4.81
C PRO A 81 -1.72 19.10 3.45
N TYR A 82 -0.47 18.69 3.22
CA TYR A 82 0.24 19.01 1.98
C TYR A 82 -0.17 18.11 0.81
N LEU A 83 -0.49 16.83 1.05
CA LEU A 83 -1.23 15.99 0.12
C LEU A 83 -2.56 16.62 -0.25
N GLY A 84 -3.26 17.19 0.73
CA GLY A 84 -4.49 17.93 0.51
C GLY A 84 -4.31 19.15 -0.40
N VAL A 85 -3.27 19.96 -0.14
CA VAL A 85 -2.91 21.11 -0.99
C VAL A 85 -2.63 20.65 -2.42
N GLY A 86 -1.78 19.63 -2.60
CA GLY A 86 -1.43 19.11 -3.92
C GLY A 86 -2.67 18.64 -4.71
N TRP A 87 -3.53 17.86 -4.06
CA TRP A 87 -4.78 17.38 -4.67
C TRP A 87 -5.72 18.50 -5.09
N VAL A 88 -6.01 19.45 -4.19
CA VAL A 88 -6.93 20.57 -4.49
C VAL A 88 -6.36 21.44 -5.60
N ARG A 89 -5.05 21.68 -5.63
CA ARG A 89 -4.42 22.48 -6.70
C ARG A 89 -4.59 21.82 -8.06
N GLU A 90 -4.38 20.51 -8.16
CA GLU A 90 -4.61 19.79 -9.42
C GLU A 90 -6.10 19.77 -9.80
N ALA A 91 -7.01 19.64 -8.83
CA ALA A 91 -8.45 19.75 -9.10
C ALA A 91 -8.85 21.16 -9.60
N LEU A 92 -8.39 22.22 -8.93
CA LEU A 92 -8.58 23.61 -9.35
C LEU A 92 -7.99 23.88 -10.74
N LYS A 93 -6.87 23.25 -11.07
CA LYS A 93 -6.25 23.35 -12.40
C LYS A 93 -7.12 22.72 -13.47
N ARG A 94 -7.69 21.54 -13.23
CA ARG A 94 -8.62 20.87 -14.17
C ARG A 94 -9.82 21.74 -14.51
N ILE A 95 -10.34 22.48 -13.53
CA ILE A 95 -11.50 23.36 -13.72
C ILE A 95 -11.12 24.82 -14.08
N GLY A 96 -9.84 25.11 -14.35
CA GLY A 96 -9.39 26.45 -14.76
C GLY A 96 -9.46 27.52 -13.68
N LYS A 97 -9.50 27.12 -12.39
CA LYS A 97 -9.59 28.02 -11.23
C LYS A 97 -8.29 28.19 -10.45
N LEU A 98 -7.22 27.46 -10.82
CA LEU A 98 -5.96 27.49 -10.08
C LEU A 98 -5.38 28.91 -9.94
N ASP A 99 -5.34 29.72 -11.00
CA ASP A 99 -4.76 31.07 -10.92
C ASP A 99 -5.52 32.00 -9.95
N GLU A 100 -6.85 31.82 -9.87
CA GLU A 100 -7.73 32.58 -8.99
C GLU A 100 -7.63 32.10 -7.52
N TYR A 101 -7.38 30.81 -7.30
CA TYR A 101 -7.30 30.15 -5.99
C TYR A 101 -5.89 29.64 -5.66
N LYS A 102 -4.85 30.26 -6.21
CA LYS A 102 -3.47 29.76 -6.14
C LYS A 102 -2.86 29.79 -4.74
N GLU A 103 -3.33 30.71 -3.91
CA GLU A 103 -2.85 30.89 -2.55
C GLU A 103 -3.40 29.78 -1.66
N PHE A 104 -2.55 29.21 -0.81
CA PHE A 104 -2.97 28.25 0.19
C PHE A 104 -2.41 28.62 1.56
N SER A 105 -3.04 28.12 2.62
CA SER A 105 -2.52 28.28 3.97
C SER A 105 -2.82 27.05 4.82
N VAL A 106 -1.78 26.35 5.24
CA VAL A 106 -1.86 25.25 6.21
C VAL A 106 -1.82 25.84 7.62
N GLN A 107 -2.82 25.52 8.43
CA GLN A 107 -3.02 26.15 9.74
C GLN A 107 -3.64 25.20 10.76
N LYS A 108 -3.50 25.52 12.05
CA LYS A 108 -4.22 24.83 13.11
C LYS A 108 -5.72 25.13 13.04
N TYR A 109 -6.54 24.11 13.29
CA TYR A 109 -8.00 24.25 13.35
C TYR A 109 -8.43 25.41 14.27
N LYS A 110 -9.47 26.16 13.84
CA LYS A 110 -9.99 27.40 14.46
C LYS A 110 -9.08 28.63 14.42
N THR A 111 -7.96 28.59 13.71
CA THR A 111 -7.19 29.82 13.43
C THR A 111 -7.87 30.60 12.30
N PRO A 112 -8.02 31.94 12.40
CA PRO A 112 -8.55 32.73 11.30
C PRO A 112 -7.74 32.53 10.00
N PRO A 113 -8.39 32.50 8.83
CA PRO A 113 -7.69 32.47 7.54
C PRO A 113 -6.60 33.55 7.43
N LYS A 114 -5.38 33.14 7.08
CA LYS A 114 -4.26 34.07 6.79
C LYS A 114 -4.31 34.64 5.37
N ILE A 115 -5.16 34.08 4.52
CA ILE A 115 -5.35 34.45 3.12
C ILE A 115 -6.75 35.01 2.91
N LYS A 116 -6.90 35.88 1.91
CA LYS A 116 -8.20 36.50 1.56
C LYS A 116 -8.98 35.70 0.52
N LYS A 117 -8.26 34.96 -0.34
CA LYS A 117 -8.82 34.14 -1.40
C LYS A 117 -7.89 32.96 -1.66
N GLY A 118 -8.43 31.76 -1.84
CA GLY A 118 -7.64 30.54 -2.00
C GLY A 118 -8.13 29.40 -1.11
N VAL A 119 -7.21 28.51 -0.70
CA VAL A 119 -7.53 27.29 0.05
C VAL A 119 -6.90 27.34 1.44
N VAL A 120 -7.71 27.25 2.49
CA VAL A 120 -7.22 27.07 3.86
C VAL A 120 -7.35 25.60 4.23
N ILE A 121 -6.25 24.99 4.65
CA ILE A 121 -6.22 23.61 5.10
C ILE A 121 -6.00 23.63 6.60
N TYR A 122 -7.02 23.18 7.34
CA TYR A 122 -6.89 22.95 8.76
C TYR A 122 -6.31 21.56 9.00
N GLU A 123 -5.12 21.54 9.60
CA GLU A 123 -4.53 20.32 10.12
C GLU A 123 -5.38 19.83 11.30
N THR A 124 -5.80 18.57 11.24
CA THR A 124 -6.63 17.97 12.26
C THR A 124 -6.09 16.62 12.67
N TRP A 125 -6.01 16.35 13.96
CA TRP A 125 -5.71 15.03 14.50
C TRP A 125 -7.04 14.38 14.92
N GLY A 126 -7.71 13.74 13.96
CA GLY A 126 -9.04 13.14 14.11
C GLY A 126 -10.25 14.08 14.05
N LYS A 127 -11.44 13.46 13.98
CA LYS A 127 -12.75 14.10 13.81
C LYS A 127 -12.82 14.95 12.53
N THR A 128 -12.20 14.50 11.45
CA THR A 128 -12.31 15.14 10.13
C THR A 128 -13.77 15.14 9.68
N GLU A 129 -14.43 14.01 9.88
CA GLU A 129 -15.77 13.73 9.40
C GLU A 129 -16.82 14.62 10.08
N ALA A 130 -16.69 14.79 11.39
CA ALA A 130 -17.56 15.66 12.17
C ALA A 130 -17.41 17.14 11.77
N LYS A 131 -16.22 17.58 11.33
CA LYS A 131 -16.03 18.97 10.90
C LYS A 131 -16.76 19.25 9.59
N ILE A 132 -16.77 18.29 8.67
CA ILE A 132 -17.51 18.41 7.41
C ILE A 132 -19.02 18.39 7.68
N LYS A 133 -19.55 17.39 8.39
CA LYS A 133 -21.00 17.31 8.68
C LYS A 133 -21.56 18.51 9.45
N ASN A 134 -20.75 19.17 10.27
CA ASN A 134 -21.18 20.36 11.03
C ASN A 134 -20.92 21.68 10.29
N GLY A 135 -20.50 21.64 9.02
CA GLY A 135 -20.21 22.84 8.22
C GLY A 135 -18.97 23.62 8.66
N GLY A 136 -18.08 23.01 9.45
CA GLY A 136 -16.80 23.59 9.86
C GLY A 136 -15.70 23.46 8.82
N ALA A 137 -15.92 22.68 7.77
CA ALA A 137 -15.08 22.57 6.58
C ALA A 137 -15.97 22.21 5.37
N ASP A 138 -15.52 22.61 4.18
CA ASP A 138 -16.24 22.35 2.92
C ASP A 138 -16.03 20.91 2.44
N PHE A 139 -14.80 20.41 2.61
CA PHE A 139 -14.37 19.07 2.24
C PHE A 139 -13.13 18.68 3.04
N GLY A 140 -12.66 17.46 2.86
CA GLY A 140 -11.42 16.99 3.47
C GLY A 140 -10.80 15.84 2.72
N ILE A 141 -9.70 15.33 3.24
CA ILE A 141 -9.18 14.02 2.85
C ILE A 141 -9.11 13.12 4.06
N GLU A 142 -9.28 11.83 3.82
CA GLU A 142 -9.31 10.83 4.86
C GLU A 142 -8.61 9.55 4.41
N ILE A 143 -8.02 8.83 5.36
CA ILE A 143 -7.43 7.52 5.12
C ILE A 143 -8.51 6.43 5.23
N THR A 144 -8.55 5.52 4.27
CA THR A 144 -9.53 4.44 4.29
C THR A 144 -9.08 3.18 3.58
N GLN A 145 -9.57 2.03 4.05
CA GLN A 145 -9.44 0.77 3.32
C GLN A 145 -10.64 0.57 2.40
N SER A 146 -11.82 0.36 2.98
CA SER A 146 -13.08 0.07 2.26
C SER A 146 -13.98 1.28 2.03
N GLY A 147 -13.76 2.40 2.72
CA GLY A 147 -14.64 3.57 2.73
C GLY A 147 -15.92 3.40 3.57
N SER A 148 -16.12 2.27 4.25
CA SER A 148 -17.38 2.01 4.96
C SER A 148 -17.61 2.95 6.15
N ALA A 149 -16.55 3.31 6.88
CA ALA A 149 -16.66 4.26 8.00
C ALA A 149 -17.11 5.64 7.52
N ILE A 150 -16.52 6.14 6.42
CA ILE A 150 -16.87 7.43 5.79
C ILE A 150 -18.36 7.46 5.42
N ARG A 151 -18.85 6.41 4.73
CA ARG A 151 -20.26 6.31 4.35
C ARG A 151 -21.19 6.22 5.56
N ASN A 152 -20.82 5.45 6.58
CA ASN A 152 -21.61 5.32 7.82
C ASN A 152 -21.72 6.64 8.58
N TYR A 153 -20.75 7.55 8.42
CA TYR A 153 -20.79 8.89 8.99
C TYR A 153 -21.64 9.89 8.17
N GLY A 154 -22.27 9.43 7.08
CA GLY A 154 -23.07 10.27 6.19
C GLY A 154 -22.22 11.16 5.28
N LEU A 155 -21.00 10.74 4.95
CA LEU A 155 -20.11 11.41 4.01
C LEU A 155 -20.00 10.64 2.69
N LYS A 156 -19.59 11.36 1.65
CA LYS A 156 -19.37 10.82 0.31
C LYS A 156 -17.89 10.91 -0.07
N ILE A 157 -17.36 9.84 -0.65
CA ILE A 157 -16.04 9.83 -1.28
C ILE A 157 -16.20 10.35 -2.71
N VAL A 158 -15.45 11.38 -3.07
CA VAL A 158 -15.54 12.06 -4.39
C VAL A 158 -14.29 11.90 -5.24
N ASP A 159 -13.19 11.43 -4.65
CA ASP A 159 -11.94 11.20 -5.36
C ASP A 159 -11.02 10.23 -4.60
N THR A 160 -10.07 9.60 -5.29
CA THR A 160 -8.96 8.85 -4.68
C THR A 160 -7.64 9.50 -5.07
N LEU A 161 -6.95 10.05 -4.08
CA LEU A 161 -5.72 10.82 -4.27
C LEU A 161 -4.52 9.91 -4.51
N ILE A 162 -4.36 8.92 -3.63
CA ILE A 162 -3.24 7.99 -3.64
C ILE A 162 -3.67 6.65 -3.06
N ASN A 163 -3.18 5.56 -3.67
CA ASN A 163 -3.13 4.25 -3.03
C ASN A 163 -1.78 4.13 -2.33
N SER A 164 -1.78 3.88 -1.03
CA SER A 164 -0.58 3.80 -0.21
C SER A 164 -0.42 2.41 0.36
N GLU A 165 0.82 1.97 0.44
CA GLU A 165 1.24 0.76 1.14
C GLU A 165 2.57 1.04 1.86
N THR A 166 2.98 0.12 2.72
CA THR A 166 4.31 0.15 3.31
C THR A 166 5.36 -0.26 2.27
N SER A 167 6.39 0.56 2.12
CA SER A 167 7.47 0.36 1.14
C SER A 167 8.83 0.67 1.73
N ILE A 168 9.89 0.22 1.06
CA ILE A 168 11.26 0.65 1.30
C ILE A 168 11.55 1.87 0.44
N TRP A 169 11.99 2.93 1.12
CA TRP A 169 12.44 4.18 0.54
C TRP A 169 13.91 4.41 0.88
N ILE A 170 14.66 4.99 -0.05
CA ILE A 170 16.07 5.31 0.14
C ILE A 170 16.37 6.75 -0.20
N ASN A 171 17.48 7.22 0.33
CA ASN A 171 18.20 8.32 -0.30
C ASN A 171 18.98 7.77 -1.51
N PRO A 172 18.76 8.27 -2.74
CA PRO A 172 19.47 7.80 -3.94
C PRO A 172 20.99 7.88 -3.85
N GLU A 173 21.54 8.81 -3.04
CA GLU A 173 22.98 8.94 -2.83
C GLU A 173 23.63 7.66 -2.31
N ILE A 174 22.88 6.80 -1.59
CA ILE A 174 23.39 5.51 -1.10
C ILE A 174 23.96 4.63 -2.23
N LYS A 175 23.44 4.77 -3.47
CA LYS A 175 23.91 4.03 -4.65
C LYS A 175 25.35 4.36 -5.02
N GLN A 176 25.85 5.52 -4.61
CA GLN A 176 27.23 5.98 -4.86
C GLN A 176 28.20 5.49 -3.78
N HIS A 177 27.73 4.84 -2.72
CA HIS A 177 28.54 4.34 -1.62
C HIS A 177 28.62 2.80 -1.66
N PRO A 178 29.68 2.20 -2.25
CA PRO A 178 29.71 0.76 -2.55
C PRO A 178 29.42 -0.14 -1.34
N VAL A 179 30.02 0.17 -0.18
CA VAL A 179 29.83 -0.62 1.06
C VAL A 179 28.40 -0.52 1.57
N LYS A 180 27.81 0.68 1.58
CA LYS A 180 26.42 0.87 2.02
C LYS A 180 25.44 0.23 1.03
N LYS A 181 25.72 0.34 -0.27
CA LYS A 181 24.94 -0.28 -1.33
C LYS A 181 24.87 -1.80 -1.14
N GLU A 182 26.01 -2.45 -0.92
CA GLU A 182 26.07 -3.90 -0.70
C GLU A 182 25.31 -4.33 0.57
N LEU A 183 25.44 -3.59 1.67
CA LEU A 183 24.67 -3.83 2.89
C LEU A 183 23.16 -3.70 2.67
N LEU A 184 22.75 -2.68 1.91
CA LEU A 184 21.34 -2.50 1.54
C LEU A 184 20.86 -3.65 0.65
N GLN A 185 21.63 -4.09 -0.34
CA GLN A 185 21.27 -5.24 -1.18
C GLN A 185 21.06 -6.51 -0.34
N MET A 186 21.97 -6.80 0.58
CA MET A 186 21.83 -7.92 1.51
C MET A 186 20.57 -7.81 2.37
N PHE A 187 20.29 -6.63 2.92
CA PHE A 187 19.06 -6.38 3.68
C PHE A 187 17.79 -6.62 2.84
N LEU A 188 17.73 -6.02 1.65
CA LEU A 188 16.60 -6.12 0.74
C LEU A 188 16.34 -7.57 0.30
N LEU A 189 17.40 -8.34 0.02
CA LEU A 189 17.27 -9.74 -0.39
C LEU A 189 16.62 -10.59 0.71
N ASN A 190 17.07 -10.42 1.95
CA ASN A 190 16.52 -11.15 3.10
C ASN A 190 15.09 -10.71 3.42
N LEU A 191 14.80 -9.40 3.33
CA LEU A 191 13.46 -8.88 3.53
C LEU A 191 12.48 -9.41 2.47
N TYR A 192 12.89 -9.39 1.20
CA TYR A 192 12.12 -9.98 0.10
C TYR A 192 11.85 -11.46 0.37
N GLY A 193 12.87 -12.21 0.81
CA GLY A 193 12.73 -13.63 1.13
C GLY A 193 11.66 -13.91 2.18
N CYS A 194 11.59 -13.10 3.24
CA CYS A 194 10.56 -13.20 4.26
C CYS A 194 9.15 -12.93 3.71
N ILE A 195 8.99 -11.85 2.92
CA ILE A 195 7.69 -11.47 2.33
C ILE A 195 7.23 -12.53 1.33
N HIS A 196 8.16 -13.02 0.50
CA HIS A 196 7.88 -14.06 -0.47
C HIS A 196 7.45 -15.38 0.21
N ALA A 197 8.00 -15.71 1.37
CA ALA A 197 7.66 -16.93 2.11
C ALA A 197 6.34 -16.85 2.88
N GLU A 198 5.83 -15.67 3.21
CA GLU A 198 4.75 -15.50 4.20
C GLU A 198 3.46 -16.24 3.85
N ASN A 199 3.14 -16.31 2.55
CA ASN A 199 1.98 -17.04 2.04
C ASN A 199 2.32 -18.45 1.57
N LYS A 200 3.46 -19.02 1.98
CA LYS A 200 3.93 -20.31 1.50
C LYS A 200 4.18 -21.29 2.62
N VAL A 201 3.91 -22.56 2.33
CA VAL A 201 4.24 -23.68 3.21
C VAL A 201 4.94 -24.77 2.41
N LEU A 202 5.75 -25.55 3.10
CA LEU A 202 6.18 -26.85 2.58
C LEU A 202 5.17 -27.90 3.04
N LEU A 203 4.70 -28.70 2.10
CA LEU A 203 4.05 -29.97 2.41
C LEU A 203 5.07 -31.09 2.27
N VAL A 204 5.20 -31.89 3.32
CA VAL A 204 6.02 -33.10 3.34
C VAL A 204 5.09 -34.27 3.61
N PHE A 205 5.11 -35.29 2.76
CA PHE A 205 4.21 -36.44 2.92
C PHE A 205 4.77 -37.71 2.28
N ASN A 206 4.29 -38.86 2.76
CA ASN A 206 4.72 -40.18 2.30
C ASN A 206 3.67 -40.84 1.41
N VAL A 207 4.15 -41.56 0.39
CA VAL A 207 3.33 -42.35 -0.52
C VAL A 207 3.92 -43.75 -0.63
N GLU A 208 3.08 -44.78 -0.55
CA GLU A 208 3.54 -46.16 -0.71
C GLU A 208 4.17 -46.37 -2.11
N THR A 209 5.32 -47.05 -2.15
CA THR A 209 6.04 -47.32 -3.40
C THR A 209 5.15 -48.12 -4.36
N GLY A 210 4.96 -47.61 -5.58
CA GLY A 210 4.06 -48.19 -6.60
C GLY A 210 2.65 -47.58 -6.63
N LYS A 211 2.31 -46.67 -5.72
CA LYS A 211 1.03 -45.91 -5.72
C LYS A 211 1.22 -44.40 -5.97
N THR A 212 2.35 -44.00 -6.55
CA THR A 212 2.72 -42.59 -6.74
C THR A 212 2.02 -41.91 -7.92
N ALA A 213 1.66 -42.66 -8.96
CA ALA A 213 1.18 -42.11 -10.23
C ALA A 213 -0.02 -41.15 -10.08
N GLY A 214 -0.99 -41.49 -9.23
CA GLY A 214 -2.17 -40.63 -9.00
C GLY A 214 -1.82 -39.31 -8.31
N ILE A 215 -0.84 -39.34 -7.40
CA ILE A 215 -0.36 -38.15 -6.69
C ILE A 215 0.48 -37.27 -7.62
N GLU A 216 1.37 -37.87 -8.41
CA GLU A 216 2.19 -37.16 -9.40
C GLU A 216 1.32 -36.45 -10.43
N GLN A 217 0.33 -37.14 -10.99
CA GLN A 217 -0.64 -36.55 -11.90
C GLN A 217 -1.45 -35.42 -11.26
N TYR A 218 -1.87 -35.59 -10.00
CA TYR A 218 -2.59 -34.54 -9.26
C TYR A 218 -1.71 -33.31 -9.07
N MET A 219 -0.46 -33.48 -8.65
CA MET A 219 0.46 -32.36 -8.42
C MET A 219 0.78 -31.62 -9.73
N GLU A 220 1.01 -32.35 -10.82
CA GLU A 220 1.24 -31.76 -12.15
C GLU A 220 0.02 -30.98 -12.64
N SER A 221 -1.17 -31.57 -12.57
CA SER A 221 -2.42 -30.93 -13.02
C SER A 221 -2.77 -29.65 -12.23
N ASN A 222 -2.24 -29.52 -11.02
CA ASN A 222 -2.48 -28.40 -10.12
C ASN A 222 -1.26 -27.46 -9.98
N ASN A 223 -0.20 -27.66 -10.77
CA ASN A 223 1.03 -26.86 -10.73
C ASN A 223 1.62 -26.73 -9.31
N LEU A 224 1.66 -27.83 -8.56
CA LEU A 224 2.14 -27.85 -7.16
C LEU A 224 3.68 -27.93 -7.04
N PHE A 225 4.40 -27.86 -8.15
CA PHE A 225 5.86 -27.77 -8.21
C PHE A 225 6.28 -27.04 -9.50
N GLY A 226 7.49 -26.47 -9.51
CA GLY A 226 8.00 -25.68 -10.65
C GLY A 226 8.52 -26.56 -11.79
N ASN A 227 9.58 -27.34 -11.53
CA ASN A 227 10.17 -28.26 -12.52
C ASN A 227 9.78 -29.71 -12.20
N GLU A 228 10.11 -30.15 -10.98
CA GLU A 228 9.82 -31.48 -10.46
C GLU A 228 9.64 -31.41 -8.94
N PRO A 229 8.84 -32.30 -8.31
CA PRO A 229 8.79 -32.39 -6.87
C PRO A 229 10.08 -33.01 -6.32
N THR A 230 10.52 -32.59 -5.13
CA THR A 230 11.63 -33.26 -4.46
C THR A 230 11.14 -34.60 -3.92
N VAL A 231 11.74 -35.71 -4.38
CA VAL A 231 11.36 -37.07 -3.97
C VAL A 231 12.53 -37.79 -3.32
N SER A 232 12.31 -38.30 -2.11
CA SER A 232 13.23 -39.23 -1.44
C SER A 232 12.61 -40.63 -1.44
N SER A 233 13.18 -41.53 -2.25
CA SER A 233 12.64 -42.89 -2.42
C SER A 233 13.24 -43.87 -1.41
N GLY A 234 12.40 -44.45 -0.57
CA GLY A 234 12.71 -45.55 0.33
C GLY A 234 12.33 -46.93 -0.26
N LYS A 235 12.42 -47.97 0.59
CA LYS A 235 12.07 -49.35 0.18
C LYS A 235 10.56 -49.58 0.01
N SER A 236 9.75 -48.89 0.81
CA SER A 236 8.30 -49.11 0.87
C SER A 236 7.50 -47.82 0.71
N PHE A 237 8.15 -46.66 0.88
CA PHE A 237 7.53 -45.36 0.75
C PHE A 237 8.48 -44.40 0.02
N SER A 238 7.90 -43.48 -0.73
CA SER A 238 8.55 -42.29 -1.27
C SER A 238 8.02 -41.07 -0.52
N GLU A 239 8.92 -40.23 -0.02
CA GLU A 239 8.61 -38.96 0.60
C GLU A 239 8.65 -37.85 -0.45
N TYR A 240 7.59 -37.04 -0.52
CA TYR A 240 7.47 -35.89 -1.41
C TYR A 240 7.53 -34.61 -0.60
N THR A 241 8.30 -33.64 -1.11
CA THR A 241 8.30 -32.27 -0.60
C THR A 241 7.89 -31.31 -1.70
N ILE A 242 6.84 -30.52 -1.46
CA ILE A 242 6.34 -29.51 -2.38
C ILE A 242 6.12 -28.17 -1.66
N GLN A 243 6.31 -27.08 -2.38
CA GLN A 243 5.99 -25.73 -1.90
C GLN A 243 4.59 -25.34 -2.39
N VAL A 244 3.75 -24.85 -1.49
CA VAL A 244 2.35 -24.53 -1.77
C VAL A 244 2.03 -23.11 -1.33
N GLU A 245 1.36 -22.36 -2.21
CA GLU A 245 0.79 -21.04 -1.92
C GLU A 245 -0.52 -21.18 -1.10
N CYS A 246 -0.65 -20.39 -0.05
CA CYS A 246 -1.77 -20.45 0.91
C CYS A 246 -2.93 -19.52 0.53
N ASP A 247 -2.71 -18.54 -0.34
CA ASP A 247 -3.68 -17.51 -0.72
C ASP A 247 -4.43 -17.82 -2.03
N ASN A 248 -4.16 -18.98 -2.65
CA ASN A 248 -4.89 -19.45 -3.82
C ASN A 248 -6.35 -19.80 -3.45
N ARG A 249 -7.30 -19.01 -3.98
CA ARG A 249 -8.73 -19.17 -3.71
C ARG A 249 -9.36 -20.39 -4.40
N ASP A 250 -8.86 -20.77 -5.57
CA ASP A 250 -9.41 -21.87 -6.38
C ASP A 250 -8.88 -23.24 -5.90
N LEU A 251 -7.66 -23.24 -5.37
CA LEU A 251 -6.99 -24.40 -4.82
C LEU A 251 -6.44 -24.10 -3.41
N PRO A 252 -7.30 -23.98 -2.40
CA PRO A 252 -6.87 -23.66 -1.04
C PRO A 252 -6.06 -24.82 -0.44
N LEU A 253 -5.12 -24.49 0.44
CA LEU A 253 -4.25 -25.46 1.14
C LEU A 253 -5.03 -26.61 1.79
N ALA A 254 -6.21 -26.34 2.34
CA ALA A 254 -7.08 -27.38 2.93
C ALA A 254 -7.53 -28.43 1.90
N LYS A 255 -7.89 -27.99 0.69
CA LYS A 255 -8.28 -28.87 -0.41
C LYS A 255 -7.09 -29.70 -0.90
N ILE A 256 -5.92 -29.09 -1.03
CA ILE A 256 -4.70 -29.80 -1.44
C ILE A 256 -4.39 -30.95 -0.47
N ARG A 257 -4.36 -30.67 0.83
CA ARG A 257 -4.11 -31.69 1.85
C ARG A 257 -5.16 -32.80 1.82
N PHE A 258 -6.44 -32.45 1.68
CA PHE A 258 -7.52 -33.42 1.61
C PHE A 258 -7.40 -34.35 0.39
N GLU A 259 -7.16 -33.80 -0.81
CA GLU A 259 -7.03 -34.61 -2.03
C GLU A 259 -5.77 -35.50 -1.99
N LEU A 260 -4.64 -34.98 -1.49
CA LEU A 260 -3.43 -35.80 -1.31
C LEU A 260 -3.69 -37.00 -0.38
N LEU A 261 -4.32 -36.77 0.78
CA LEU A 261 -4.67 -37.86 1.71
C LEU A 261 -5.64 -38.87 1.09
N LYS A 262 -6.62 -38.40 0.30
CA LYS A 262 -7.58 -39.26 -0.42
C LYS A 262 -6.91 -40.11 -1.50
N LEU A 263 -5.86 -39.60 -2.14
CA LEU A 263 -5.05 -40.31 -3.13
C LEU A 263 -4.03 -41.27 -2.51
N GLY A 264 -3.98 -41.38 -1.18
CA GLY A 264 -3.14 -42.32 -0.46
C GLY A 264 -1.85 -41.73 0.12
N ALA A 265 -1.72 -40.40 0.16
CA ALA A 265 -0.67 -39.77 0.95
C ALA A 265 -0.89 -40.06 2.45
N THR A 266 0.20 -40.19 3.19
CA THR A 266 0.21 -40.44 4.63
C THR A 266 1.28 -39.58 5.29
N ASN A 267 1.21 -39.38 6.61
CA ASN A 267 2.16 -38.55 7.37
C ASN A 267 2.36 -37.16 6.73
N LEU A 268 1.26 -36.49 6.37
CA LEU A 268 1.31 -35.18 5.74
C LEU A 268 1.55 -34.10 6.78
N ASP A 269 2.72 -33.49 6.73
CA ASP A 269 3.13 -32.34 7.52
C ASP A 269 2.97 -31.04 6.72
N THR A 270 2.61 -29.97 7.43
CA THR A 270 2.58 -28.60 6.89
C THR A 270 3.60 -27.78 7.66
N ILE A 271 4.68 -27.39 6.99
CA ILE A 271 5.80 -26.67 7.61
C ILE A 271 5.76 -25.21 7.14
N PRO A 272 5.67 -24.23 8.05
CA PRO A 272 5.71 -22.82 7.67
C PRO A 272 7.09 -22.43 7.13
N LEU A 273 7.12 -21.62 6.07
CA LEU A 273 8.36 -21.04 5.56
C LEU A 273 8.62 -19.69 6.22
N LEU A 274 9.85 -19.49 6.71
CA LEU A 274 10.28 -18.20 7.25
C LEU A 274 10.90 -17.30 6.19
N SER A 275 11.54 -17.88 5.18
CA SER A 275 12.16 -17.15 4.07
C SER A 275 12.28 -18.05 2.84
N SER A 276 12.07 -17.46 1.66
CA SER A 276 12.19 -18.13 0.36
C SER A 276 12.71 -17.12 -0.66
N ILE A 277 13.97 -17.29 -1.06
CA ILE A 277 14.67 -16.39 -2.00
C ILE A 277 14.88 -17.17 -3.30
N PRO A 278 14.15 -16.85 -4.38
CA PRO A 278 14.24 -17.62 -5.62
C PRO A 278 15.53 -17.31 -6.38
N ASP A 279 15.97 -16.05 -6.41
CA ASP A 279 17.21 -15.60 -7.03
C ASP A 279 17.64 -14.21 -6.50
N THR A 280 18.80 -13.72 -6.93
CA THR A 280 19.33 -12.42 -6.53
C THR A 280 18.78 -11.24 -7.35
N ASN A 281 18.17 -11.49 -8.50
CA ASN A 281 17.60 -10.47 -9.39
C ASN A 281 16.22 -9.98 -8.93
N VAL A 282 15.64 -10.61 -7.89
CA VAL A 282 14.39 -10.16 -7.26
C VAL A 282 14.48 -8.77 -6.63
N ILE A 283 15.69 -8.30 -6.33
CA ILE A 283 15.93 -6.93 -5.87
C ILE A 283 16.38 -6.08 -7.06
N GLY A 284 15.56 -5.11 -7.47
CA GLY A 284 15.83 -4.22 -8.61
C GLY A 284 16.88 -3.12 -8.34
N PHE A 285 17.90 -3.40 -7.52
CA PHE A 285 18.79 -2.42 -6.90
C PHE A 285 20.30 -2.69 -7.12
#